data_AF-A0A6L6WUX9-F1
#
_entry.id   AF-A0A6L6WUX9-F1
#
_cell.length_a   1.000
_cell.length_b   1.000
_cell.length_c   1.000
_cell.angle_alpha   90.00
_cell.angle_beta   90.00
_cell.angle_gamma   90.00
#
_symmetry.space_group_name_H-M   'P 1'
#
loop_
_entity.id
_entity.type
_entity.pdbx_description
1 polymer ?
#
loop_
_entity_poly.entity_id
_entity_poly.type
_entity_poly.pdbx_seq_one_letter_code
_entity_poly.pdbx_strand_id
1 'polypeptide(L)'
;MDDLVRWLGEQLDVDTEAARAAMVTLGDVEWYVTQDSDVGQYSVRSEPTCRAVARVSRIDGDSGERAAVLDGRAAAEHIATWGPARVLREIDAKRRILAEHALNGWACTTCDNGEVEQVFPCPTLRLLALPYADRPGYREEWRP
;
A
#
# COMPACT_ATOMS: atom_id res chain seq x y z
N MET A 1 -7.88 -22.60 -9.18
CA MET A 1 -7.47 -21.20 -9.01
C MET A 1 -6.13 -21.25 -8.31
N ASP A 2 -5.11 -20.63 -8.87
CA ASP A 2 -3.74 -20.72 -8.35
C ASP A 2 -3.61 -20.12 -6.95
N ASP A 3 -2.82 -20.76 -6.10
CA ASP A 3 -2.66 -20.40 -4.69
C ASP A 3 -2.11 -18.98 -4.51
N LEU A 4 -1.16 -18.54 -5.34
CA LEU A 4 -0.62 -17.18 -5.25
C LEU A 4 -1.66 -16.14 -5.66
N VAL A 5 -2.41 -16.38 -6.74
CA VAL A 5 -3.45 -15.46 -7.21
C VAL A 5 -4.54 -15.27 -6.16
N ARG A 6 -5.01 -16.38 -5.58
CA ARG A 6 -6.01 -16.35 -4.51
C ARG A 6 -5.48 -15.58 -3.30
N TRP A 7 -4.29 -15.92 -2.83
CA TRP A 7 -3.68 -15.27 -1.67
C TRP A 7 -3.43 -13.77 -1.89
N LEU A 8 -2.95 -13.37 -3.08
CA LEU A 8 -2.79 -11.96 -3.45
C LEU A 8 -4.13 -11.22 -3.45
N GLY A 9 -5.19 -11.84 -3.97
CA GLY A 9 -6.55 -11.29 -3.90
C GLY A 9 -6.97 -11.00 -2.46
N GLU A 10 -6.77 -11.97 -1.56
CA GLU A 10 -7.06 -11.84 -0.13
C GLU A 10 -6.24 -10.69 0.50
N GLN A 11 -4.96 -10.52 0.15
CA GLN A 11 -4.15 -9.40 0.67
C GLN A 11 -4.66 -8.02 0.19
N LEU A 12 -5.05 -7.92 -1.08
CA LEU A 12 -5.59 -6.68 -1.64
C LEU A 12 -6.96 -6.34 -1.03
N ASP A 13 -7.75 -7.33 -0.62
CA ASP A 13 -9.00 -7.13 0.10
C ASP A 13 -8.74 -6.56 1.49
N VAL A 14 -7.82 -7.14 2.25
CA VAL A 14 -7.39 -6.62 3.57
C VAL A 14 -6.91 -5.19 3.47
N ASP A 15 -6.06 -4.88 2.49
CA ASP A 15 -5.54 -3.52 2.28
C ASP A 15 -6.66 -2.54 1.87
N THR A 16 -7.62 -2.99 1.08
CA THR A 16 -8.80 -2.19 0.67
C THR A 16 -9.64 -1.83 1.89
N GLU A 17 -9.91 -2.81 2.76
CA GLU A 17 -10.67 -2.60 4.00
C GLU A 17 -9.95 -1.63 4.92
N ALA A 18 -8.64 -1.80 5.13
CA ALA A 18 -7.82 -0.91 5.94
C ALA A 18 -7.82 0.54 5.39
N ALA A 19 -7.64 0.71 4.08
CA ALA A 19 -7.68 2.03 3.45
C ALA A 19 -9.06 2.70 3.60
N ARG A 20 -10.15 1.95 3.38
CA ARG A 20 -11.52 2.47 3.55
C ARG A 20 -11.82 2.84 5.01
N ALA A 21 -11.36 2.04 5.97
CA ALA A 21 -11.55 2.30 7.39
C ALA A 21 -10.83 3.57 7.88
N ALA A 22 -9.73 3.95 7.22
CA ALA A 22 -9.00 5.17 7.54
C ALA A 22 -9.69 6.45 7.03
N MET A 23 -10.63 6.37 6.09
CA MET A 23 -11.37 7.53 5.58
C MET A 23 -12.32 8.10 6.65
N VAL A 24 -12.42 9.44 6.76
CA VAL A 24 -13.39 10.11 7.65
C VAL A 24 -14.78 10.04 7.04
N THR A 25 -14.88 10.10 5.72
CA THR A 25 -16.11 9.92 4.95
C THR A 25 -15.81 9.13 3.68
N LEU A 26 -16.74 8.26 3.26
CA LEU A 26 -16.64 7.58 1.96
C LEU A 26 -16.50 8.62 0.85
N GLY A 27 -15.38 8.57 0.12
CA GLY A 27 -15.04 9.59 -0.87
C GLY A 27 -14.12 10.70 -0.37
N ASP A 28 -13.47 10.54 0.79
CA ASP A 28 -12.30 11.35 1.16
C ASP A 28 -11.19 11.13 0.14
N VAL A 29 -11.13 12.04 -0.84
CA VAL A 29 -10.23 11.94 -1.98
C VAL A 29 -8.81 12.39 -1.65
N GLU A 30 -8.64 13.35 -0.74
CA GLU A 30 -7.34 13.96 -0.49
C GLU A 30 -7.14 14.32 0.99
N TRP A 31 -5.93 14.07 1.45
CA TRP A 31 -5.44 14.44 2.77
C TRP A 31 -4.37 15.51 2.63
N TYR A 32 -4.38 16.50 3.51
CA TYR A 32 -3.42 17.61 3.49
C TYR A 32 -2.87 17.89 4.88
N VAL A 33 -1.69 18.52 4.92
CA VAL A 33 -0.98 18.85 6.16
C VAL A 33 -1.29 20.28 6.57
N THR A 34 -1.56 20.47 7.86
CA THR A 34 -1.63 21.79 8.50
C THR A 34 -0.67 21.83 9.68
N GLN A 35 0.02 22.96 9.87
CA GLN A 35 0.71 23.23 11.12
C GLN A 35 -0.32 23.63 12.18
N ASP A 36 -0.26 23.03 13.37
CA ASP A 36 -1.12 23.42 14.49
C ASP A 36 -0.54 24.65 15.19
N SER A 37 -1.26 25.21 16.17
CA SER A 37 -0.81 26.40 16.92
C SER A 37 0.51 26.19 17.66
N ASP A 38 0.83 24.94 17.99
CA ASP A 38 2.03 24.56 18.73
C ASP A 38 3.19 24.28 17.78
N VAL A 39 4.34 24.89 18.05
CA VAL A 39 5.55 24.74 17.23
C VAL A 39 6.00 23.28 17.22
N GLY A 40 6.15 22.71 16.01
CA GLY A 40 6.57 21.32 15.84
C GLY A 40 5.42 20.30 15.87
N GLN A 41 4.18 20.75 15.94
CA GLN A 41 2.99 19.90 15.80
C GLN A 41 2.30 20.12 14.45
N TYR A 42 1.97 19.02 13.79
CA TYR A 42 1.31 18.99 12.49
C TYR A 42 0.10 18.06 12.53
N SER A 43 -0.98 18.49 11.90
CA SER A 43 -2.18 17.68 11.69
C SER A 43 -2.27 17.27 10.23
N VAL A 44 -2.63 16.01 9.98
CA VAL A 44 -3.11 15.56 8.67
C VAL A 44 -4.63 15.62 8.71
N ARG A 45 -5.24 16.21 7.68
CA ARG A 45 -6.67 16.47 7.63
C ARG A 45 -7.27 15.95 6.34
N SER A 46 -8.53 15.49 6.42
CA SER A 46 -9.35 15.24 5.24
C SER A 46 -9.75 16.58 4.61
N GLU A 47 -9.54 16.74 3.31
CA GLU A 47 -9.97 17.94 2.57
C GLU A 47 -11.50 18.12 2.60
N PRO A 48 -12.34 17.11 2.33
CA PRO A 48 -13.80 17.30 2.34
C PRO A 48 -14.39 17.71 3.69
N THR A 49 -13.79 17.27 4.81
CA THR A 49 -14.38 17.46 6.14
C THR A 49 -13.59 18.39 7.06
N CYS A 50 -12.37 18.77 6.66
CA CYS A 50 -11.37 19.48 7.49
C CYS A 50 -11.03 18.78 8.83
N ARG A 51 -11.51 17.54 9.04
CA ARG A 51 -11.27 16.78 10.28
C ARG A 51 -9.86 16.23 10.29
N ALA A 52 -9.21 16.31 11.45
CA ALA A 52 -7.91 15.71 11.65
C ALA A 52 -8.03 14.18 11.66
N VAL A 53 -7.24 13.52 10.80
CA VAL A 53 -7.11 12.06 10.74
C VAL A 53 -5.89 11.57 11.51
N ALA A 54 -4.86 12.41 11.63
CA ALA A 54 -3.68 12.15 12.43
C ALA A 54 -3.12 13.46 12.99
N ARG A 55 -2.46 13.38 14.14
CA ARG A 55 -1.59 14.43 14.67
C ARG A 55 -0.20 13.86 14.87
N VAL A 56 0.79 14.58 14.40
CA VAL A 56 2.19 14.18 14.49
C VAL A 56 2.95 15.32 15.15
N SER A 57 3.70 14.98 16.18
CA SER A 57 4.58 15.91 16.87
C SER A 57 6.02 15.53 16.62
N ARG A 58 6.89 16.54 16.57
CA ARG A 58 8.34 16.32 16.63
C ARG A 58 8.69 15.54 17.90
N ILE A 59 9.51 14.52 17.75
CA ILE A 59 10.12 13.78 18.87
C ILE A 59 11.62 14.04 18.79
N ASP A 60 12.13 14.79 19.76
CA ASP A 60 13.57 14.92 19.92
C ASP A 60 14.13 13.59 20.40
N GLY A 61 15.23 13.14 19.78
CA GLY A 61 15.91 11.94 20.23
C GLY A 61 16.59 12.16 21.57
N ASP A 62 16.83 11.06 22.31
CA ASP A 62 17.69 11.08 23.49
C ASP A 62 19.07 11.67 23.13
N SER A 63 19.72 12.33 24.10
CA SER A 63 20.98 13.06 23.93
C SER A 63 22.22 12.17 23.71
N GLY A 64 22.13 11.13 22.88
CA GLY A 64 23.20 10.21 22.50
C GLY A 64 23.30 9.98 20.99
N GLU A 65 24.38 9.33 20.54
CA GLU A 65 24.86 9.22 19.14
C GLU A 65 23.92 8.55 18.11
N ARG A 66 22.67 8.21 18.48
CA ARG A 66 21.63 7.71 17.56
C ARG A 66 20.29 8.41 17.78
N ALA A 67 20.29 9.73 17.97
CA ALA A 67 19.07 10.52 17.96
C ALA A 67 18.44 10.52 16.54
N ALA A 68 17.61 9.52 16.23
CA ALA A 68 16.70 9.62 15.10
C ALA A 68 15.67 10.69 15.43
N VAL A 69 15.83 11.87 14.83
CA VAL A 69 14.87 12.97 14.93
C VAL A 69 13.64 12.58 14.11
N LEU A 70 12.49 12.41 14.77
CA LEU A 70 11.23 12.38 14.03
C LEU A 70 10.90 13.83 13.64
N ASP A 71 11.09 14.16 12.37
CA ASP A 71 10.54 15.39 11.82
C ASP A 71 9.02 15.23 11.65
N GLY A 72 8.27 15.88 12.54
CA GLY A 72 6.80 15.83 12.54
C GLY A 72 6.19 16.31 11.23
N ARG A 73 6.86 17.24 10.52
CA ARG A 73 6.40 17.71 9.21
C ARG A 73 6.54 16.61 8.16
N ALA A 74 7.74 16.03 8.04
CA ALA A 74 8.02 14.99 7.06
C ALA A 74 7.12 13.75 7.27
N ALA A 75 6.87 13.38 8.53
CA ALA A 75 5.95 12.30 8.86
C ALA A 75 4.49 12.63 8.49
N ALA A 76 4.01 13.85 8.77
CA ALA A 76 2.67 14.28 8.35
C ALA A 76 2.52 14.32 6.82
N GLU A 77 3.54 14.82 6.10
CA GLU A 77 3.58 14.84 4.64
C GLU A 77 3.58 13.43 4.04
N HIS A 78 4.29 12.48 4.66
CA HIS A 78 4.26 11.07 4.26
C HIS A 78 2.85 10.49 4.43
N ILE A 79 2.21 10.66 5.58
CA ILE A 79 0.85 10.15 5.83
C ILE A 79 -0.15 10.74 4.82
N ALA A 80 -0.10 12.06 4.59
CA ALA A 80 -0.96 12.73 3.60
C ALA A 80 -0.74 12.18 2.18
N THR A 81 0.53 12.01 1.79
CA THR A 81 0.92 11.50 0.47
C THR A 81 0.42 10.07 0.21
N TRP A 82 0.43 9.24 1.24
CA TRP A 82 -0.01 7.84 1.21
C TRP A 82 -1.44 7.66 1.72
N GLY A 83 -2.27 8.70 1.55
CA GLY A 83 -3.66 8.66 1.99
C GLY A 83 -4.52 7.59 1.29
N PRO A 84 -5.70 7.26 1.86
CA PRO A 84 -6.58 6.18 1.42
C PRO A 84 -6.92 6.18 -0.07
N ALA A 85 -7.19 7.36 -0.64
CA ALA A 85 -7.58 7.46 -2.04
C ALA A 85 -6.46 7.04 -2.99
N ARG A 86 -5.20 7.38 -2.67
CA ARG A 86 -4.04 6.93 -3.46
C ARG A 86 -3.87 5.42 -3.32
N VAL A 87 -3.90 4.90 -2.09
CA VAL A 87 -3.78 3.46 -1.82
C VAL A 87 -4.83 2.67 -2.59
N LEU A 88 -6.09 3.11 -2.60
CA LEU A 88 -7.16 2.46 -3.37
C LEU A 88 -6.92 2.49 -4.88
N ARG A 89 -6.38 3.59 -5.44
CA ARG A 89 -6.00 3.65 -6.86
C ARG A 89 -4.86 2.67 -7.19
N GLU A 90 -3.87 2.55 -6.30
CA GLU A 90 -2.79 1.58 -6.45
C GLU A 90 -3.30 0.14 -6.35
N ILE A 91 -4.20 -0.16 -5.40
CA ILE A 91 -4.85 -1.48 -5.30
C ILE A 91 -5.66 -1.80 -6.56
N ASP A 92 -6.43 -0.84 -7.09
CA ASP A 92 -7.16 -1.02 -8.34
C ASP A 92 -6.22 -1.37 -9.50
N ALA A 93 -5.08 -0.68 -9.62
CA ALA A 93 -4.05 -1.01 -10.61
C ALA A 93 -3.51 -2.44 -10.41
N LYS A 94 -3.18 -2.83 -9.17
CA LYS A 94 -2.72 -4.20 -8.86
C LYS A 94 -3.76 -5.26 -9.20
N ARG A 95 -5.05 -4.99 -8.98
CA ARG A 95 -6.15 -5.91 -9.35
C ARG A 95 -6.29 -6.06 -10.86
N ARG A 96 -6.10 -5.00 -11.64
CA ARG A 96 -6.09 -5.07 -13.11
C ARG A 96 -4.92 -5.91 -13.61
N ILE A 97 -3.72 -5.71 -13.05
CA ILE A 97 -2.55 -6.55 -13.34
C ILE A 97 -2.85 -8.02 -12.99
N LEU A 98 -3.43 -8.29 -11.83
CA LEU A 98 -3.81 -9.66 -11.43
C LEU A 98 -4.80 -10.31 -12.42
N ALA A 99 -5.76 -9.54 -12.92
CA ALA A 99 -6.74 -10.01 -13.91
C ALA A 99 -6.11 -10.23 -15.30
N GLU A 100 -5.23 -9.35 -15.76
CA GLU A 100 -4.47 -9.51 -17.02
C GLU A 100 -3.56 -10.73 -16.97
N HIS A 101 -3.01 -11.05 -15.80
CA HIS A 101 -2.13 -12.20 -15.60
C HIS A 101 -2.85 -13.47 -15.13
N ALA A 102 -4.18 -13.50 -15.17
CA ALA A 102 -4.96 -14.68 -14.81
C ALA A 102 -4.68 -15.88 -15.75
N LEU A 103 -4.83 -17.09 -15.21
CA LEU A 103 -4.65 -18.34 -15.94
C LEU A 103 -5.68 -18.53 -17.05
N ASN A 104 -5.24 -18.92 -18.25
CA ASN A 104 -6.09 -19.45 -19.33
C ASN A 104 -5.86 -20.95 -19.55
N GLY A 105 -5.98 -21.74 -18.49
CA GLY A 105 -5.61 -23.16 -18.48
C GLY A 105 -4.38 -23.38 -17.62
N TRP A 106 -3.19 -23.38 -18.22
CA TRP A 106 -1.90 -23.64 -17.55
C TRP A 106 -0.86 -22.51 -17.70
N ALA A 107 -1.10 -21.53 -18.57
CA ALA A 107 -0.17 -20.43 -18.82
C ALA A 107 -0.80 -19.07 -18.48
N CYS A 108 0.05 -18.06 -18.35
CA CYS A 108 -0.37 -16.67 -18.22
C CYS A 108 -0.58 -16.08 -19.62
N THR A 109 -1.78 -15.64 -19.95
CA THR A 109 -2.13 -15.18 -21.32
C THR A 109 -1.35 -13.95 -21.76
N THR A 110 -1.03 -13.07 -20.81
CA THR A 110 -0.30 -11.83 -21.06
C THR A 110 1.19 -12.07 -21.22
N CYS A 111 1.74 -13.09 -20.57
CA CYS A 111 3.15 -13.39 -20.66
C CYS A 111 3.46 -14.40 -21.78
N ASP A 112 2.55 -15.33 -22.09
CA ASP A 112 2.74 -16.38 -23.10
C ASP A 112 2.98 -15.77 -24.48
N ASN A 113 4.24 -15.82 -24.92
CA ASN A 113 4.69 -15.38 -26.24
C ASN A 113 4.86 -16.53 -27.23
N GLY A 114 4.49 -17.76 -26.86
CA GLY A 114 4.64 -18.96 -27.69
C GLY A 114 6.08 -19.46 -27.88
N GLU A 115 7.07 -18.79 -27.28
CA GLU A 115 8.50 -19.12 -27.44
C GLU A 115 9.07 -19.92 -26.26
N VAL A 116 8.45 -19.82 -25.07
CA VAL A 116 8.94 -20.45 -23.85
C VAL A 116 7.78 -21.02 -23.04
N GLU A 117 7.92 -22.26 -22.57
CA GLU A 117 6.96 -22.86 -21.63
C GLU A 117 6.98 -22.04 -20.33
N GLN A 118 5.89 -21.31 -20.07
CA GLN A 118 5.81 -20.44 -18.92
C GLN A 118 5.39 -21.21 -17.68
N VAL A 119 6.26 -21.19 -16.67
CA VAL A 119 5.92 -21.71 -15.34
C VAL A 119 5.00 -20.70 -14.66
N PHE A 120 3.77 -21.10 -14.40
CA PHE A 120 2.87 -20.37 -13.54
C PHE A 120 3.24 -20.62 -12.05
N PRO A 121 3.20 -19.60 -11.16
CA PRO A 121 2.89 -18.19 -11.41
C PRO A 121 4.01 -17.45 -12.14
N CYS A 122 3.63 -16.56 -13.08
CA CYS A 122 4.60 -15.82 -13.88
C CYS A 122 5.41 -14.81 -13.02
N PRO A 123 6.58 -14.35 -13.50
CA PRO A 123 7.44 -13.42 -12.77
C PRO A 123 6.72 -12.13 -12.31
N THR A 124 5.78 -11.62 -13.11
CA THR A 124 5.01 -10.42 -12.74
C THR A 124 4.19 -10.62 -11.47
N LEU A 125 3.53 -11.77 -11.32
CA LEU A 125 2.75 -12.07 -10.11
C LEU A 125 3.64 -12.27 -8.89
N ARG A 126 4.82 -12.86 -9.06
CA ARG A 126 5.83 -12.98 -8.00
C ARG A 126 6.35 -11.61 -7.53
N LEU A 127 6.62 -10.71 -8.46
CA LEU A 127 7.00 -9.32 -8.15
C LEU A 127 5.87 -8.56 -7.44
N LEU A 128 4.61 -8.81 -7.82
CA LEU A 128 3.43 -8.22 -7.17
C LEU A 128 3.28 -8.68 -5.72
N ALA A 129 3.79 -9.87 -5.39
CA ALA A 129 3.76 -10.46 -4.05
C ALA A 129 4.88 -9.99 -3.13
N LEU A 130 5.98 -9.45 -3.67
CA LEU A 130 7.15 -9.02 -2.88
C LEU A 130 6.83 -8.03 -1.73
N PRO A 131 5.95 -7.03 -1.90
CA PRO A 131 5.59 -6.12 -0.80
C PRO A 131 4.89 -6.81 0.38
N TYR A 132 4.47 -8.06 0.19
CA TYR A 132 3.72 -8.86 1.15
C TYR A 132 4.54 -10.02 1.72
N ALA A 133 5.85 -10.07 1.47
CA ALA A 133 6.72 -11.18 1.87
C ALA A 133 6.81 -11.40 3.40
N ASP A 134 6.47 -10.38 4.18
CA ASP A 134 6.40 -10.41 5.65
C ASP A 134 5.02 -10.87 6.18
N ARG A 135 4.04 -11.08 5.30
CA ARG A 135 2.68 -11.46 5.72
C ARG A 135 2.52 -12.96 5.92
N PRO A 136 1.71 -13.38 6.91
CA PRO A 136 1.35 -14.78 7.08
C PRO A 136 0.75 -15.39 5.79
N GLY A 137 1.19 -16.60 5.46
CA GLY A 137 0.74 -17.32 4.27
C GLY A 137 1.55 -17.03 3.00
N TYR A 138 2.48 -16.07 3.02
CA TYR A 138 3.49 -15.94 1.97
C TYR A 138 4.37 -17.20 1.92
N ARG A 139 4.64 -17.72 0.72
CA ARG A 139 5.52 -18.88 0.51
C ARG A 139 6.82 -18.45 -0.17
N GLU A 140 7.95 -18.94 0.31
CA GLU A 140 9.27 -18.63 -0.27
C GLU A 140 9.39 -19.03 -1.75
N GLU A 141 8.64 -20.05 -2.19
CA GLU A 141 8.55 -20.47 -3.60
C GLU A 141 7.96 -19.39 -4.53
N TRP A 142 7.29 -18.37 -3.97
CA TRP A 142 6.77 -17.22 -4.73
C TRP A 142 7.78 -16.09 -4.87
N ARG A 143 8.92 -16.16 -4.20
CA ARG A 143 9.99 -15.17 -4.35
C ARG A 143 10.61 -15.29 -5.75
N PRO A 144 10.82 -14.17 -6.48
CA PRO A 144 11.49 -14.18 -7.79
C PRO A 144 12.91 -14.74 -7.74
#